data_AF-A0A8J7Y9N3-F1
#
_entry.id   AF-A0A8J7Y9N3-F1
#
_cell.length_a   1.000
_cell.length_b   1.000
_cell.length_c   1.000
_cell.angle_alpha   90.00
_cell.angle_beta   90.00
_cell.angle_gamma   90.00
#
_symmetry.space_group_name_H-M   'P 1'
#
loop_
_entity.id
_entity.type
_entity.pdbx_description
1 polymer ?
#
loop_
_entity_poly.entity_id
_entity_poly.type
_entity_poly.pdbx_seq_one_letter_code
_entity_poly.pdbx_strand_id
1 'polypeptide(L)'
;MERGFGLDKKFIDSAKRLAKVKPIIVLKGGRSEEGAKAISSHTGSLAGDSQIYNAAFKKGKILVVDTFEELVNLMHVFSTQPIMKSNRVAIVTNAGGFGVMAADSCKKYNLTLGDFQPSTREKLKKYLPQTSSISNPLDLIGDADTSRYRHSLEIIKDDKNIDGIIVILTPQEMTKPLEVAETIVNTKKDMENKEISKAIVASFV
;
A
#
# COMPACT_ATOMS: atom_id res chain seq x y z
N MET A 1 41.02 6.52 -2.23
CA MET A 1 40.21 5.36 -2.65
C MET A 1 38.92 5.42 -1.86
N GLU A 2 37.88 6.09 -2.41
CA GLU A 2 36.59 6.18 -1.73
C GLU A 2 36.01 4.78 -1.58
N ARG A 3 35.90 4.33 -0.33
CA ARG A 3 35.23 3.08 -0.01
C ARG A 3 33.76 3.27 -0.35
N GLY A 4 33.27 2.56 -1.36
CA GLY A 4 31.84 2.35 -1.53
C GLY A 4 31.21 2.00 -0.18
N PHE A 5 30.00 2.51 0.04
CA PHE A 5 29.24 2.39 1.29
C PHE A 5 29.41 0.99 1.93
N GLY A 6 30.07 0.91 3.09
CA GLY A 6 30.45 -0.37 3.70
C GLY A 6 29.23 -1.10 4.24
N LEU A 7 28.80 -2.17 3.56
CA LEU A 7 27.75 -3.10 4.02
C LEU A 7 28.28 -4.10 5.05
N ASP A 8 29.05 -3.61 6.03
CA ASP A 8 29.62 -4.44 7.06
C ASP A 8 28.56 -4.91 8.06
N LYS A 9 28.97 -5.79 8.99
CA LYS A 9 28.09 -6.30 10.04
C LYS A 9 27.48 -5.16 10.87
N LYS A 10 28.25 -4.10 11.13
CA LYS A 10 27.79 -2.95 11.93
C LYS A 10 26.67 -2.20 11.23
N PHE A 11 26.77 -2.00 9.91
CA PHE A 11 25.71 -1.42 9.09
C PHE A 11 24.46 -2.29 9.13
N ILE A 12 24.58 -3.59 8.83
CA ILE A 12 23.44 -4.51 8.78
C ILE A 12 22.71 -4.58 10.13
N ASP A 13 23.46 -4.70 11.24
CA ASP A 13 22.88 -4.76 12.58
C ASP A 13 22.20 -3.44 12.98
N SER A 14 22.77 -2.31 12.55
CA SER A 14 22.18 -0.98 12.80
C SER A 14 20.91 -0.77 11.99
N ALA A 15 20.93 -1.09 10.69
CA ALA A 15 19.76 -1.05 9.83
C ALA A 15 18.63 -1.95 10.37
N LYS A 16 18.96 -3.18 10.76
CA LYS A 16 18.00 -4.13 11.32
C LYS A 16 17.36 -3.64 12.63
N ARG A 17 18.11 -2.92 13.47
CA ARG A 17 17.55 -2.29 14.69
C ARG A 17 16.63 -1.13 14.33
N LEU A 18 17.06 -0.24 13.44
CA LEU A 18 16.28 0.92 13.01
C LEU A 18 14.98 0.51 12.30
N ALA A 19 15.04 -0.52 11.45
CA ALA A 19 13.89 -1.06 10.71
C ALA A 19 12.73 -1.53 11.61
N LYS A 20 12.96 -1.75 12.92
CA LYS A 20 11.90 -2.07 13.87
C LYS A 20 11.03 -0.87 14.24
N VAL A 21 11.56 0.34 14.10
CA VAL A 21 10.89 1.59 14.51
C VAL A 21 10.65 2.54 13.35
N LYS A 22 11.50 2.51 12.31
CA LYS A 22 11.39 3.34 11.12
C LYS A 22 11.78 2.54 9.88
N PRO A 23 10.93 2.51 8.83
CA PRO A 23 11.26 1.81 7.59
C PRO A 23 12.47 2.45 6.91
N ILE A 24 13.30 1.62 6.29
CA ILE A 24 14.44 2.06 5.48
C ILE A 24 14.15 1.64 4.04
N ILE A 25 14.08 2.61 3.13
CA ILE A 25 13.76 2.39 1.72
C ILE A 25 14.97 2.83 0.90
N VAL A 26 15.39 2.02 -0.07
CA VAL A 26 16.56 2.28 -0.92
C VAL A 26 16.18 2.12 -2.37
N LEU A 27 16.42 3.17 -3.16
CA LEU A 27 16.55 3.11 -4.61
C LEU A 27 18.04 3.06 -4.95
N LYS A 28 18.52 1.93 -5.47
CA LYS A 28 19.94 1.70 -5.76
C LYS A 28 20.18 1.69 -7.27
N GLY A 29 21.01 2.62 -7.76
CA GLY A 29 21.52 2.56 -9.13
C GLY A 29 22.55 1.43 -9.33
N GLY A 30 22.75 1.00 -10.57
CA GLY A 30 23.76 -0.03 -10.92
C GLY A 30 23.47 -1.42 -10.38
N ARG A 31 22.21 -1.85 -10.51
CA ARG A 31 21.77 -3.22 -10.16
C ARG A 31 21.91 -4.19 -11.33
N SER A 32 21.86 -3.70 -12.56
CA SER A 32 22.22 -4.46 -13.76
C SER A 32 23.73 -4.40 -14.02
N GLU A 33 24.21 -5.31 -14.87
CA GLU A 33 25.60 -5.35 -15.29
C GLU A 33 26.00 -4.04 -16.00
N GLU A 34 25.15 -3.53 -16.88
CA GLU A 34 25.37 -2.28 -17.61
C GLU A 34 25.40 -1.08 -16.66
N GLY A 35 24.49 -1.04 -15.69
CA GLY A 35 24.47 0.02 -14.69
C GLY A 35 25.69 -0.03 -13.77
N ALA A 36 26.15 -1.24 -13.40
CA ALA A 36 27.36 -1.43 -12.61
C ALA A 36 28.61 -0.97 -13.39
N LYS A 37 28.70 -1.29 -14.69
CA LYS A 37 29.75 -0.78 -15.59
C LYS A 37 29.72 0.74 -15.66
N ALA A 38 28.54 1.35 -15.85
CA ALA A 38 28.39 2.80 -15.90
C ALA A 38 28.83 3.48 -14.59
N ILE A 39 28.47 2.94 -13.42
CA ILE A 39 28.96 3.43 -12.11
C ILE A 39 30.47 3.33 -12.02
N SER A 40 31.04 2.21 -12.48
CA SER A 40 32.48 1.97 -12.39
C SER A 40 33.26 2.98 -13.23
N SER A 41 32.78 3.26 -14.45
CA SER A 41 33.35 4.29 -15.33
C SER A 41 33.17 5.70 -14.78
N HIS A 42 32.04 6.01 -14.14
CA HIS A 42 31.74 7.35 -13.63
C HIS A 42 32.48 7.66 -12.32
N THR A 43 32.60 6.70 -11.42
CA THR A 43 33.16 6.91 -10.07
C THR A 43 34.63 6.49 -9.95
N GLY A 44 35.18 5.78 -10.95
CA GLY A 44 36.52 5.21 -10.90
C GLY A 44 36.68 4.11 -9.83
N SER A 45 35.57 3.60 -9.28
CA SER A 45 35.55 2.56 -8.25
C SER A 45 34.86 1.30 -8.78
N LEU A 46 35.25 0.12 -8.31
CA LEU A 46 34.56 -1.11 -8.70
C LEU A 46 33.11 -1.05 -8.18
N ALA A 47 32.12 -1.14 -9.07
CA ALA A 47 30.74 -1.31 -8.63
C ALA A 47 30.64 -2.61 -7.82
N GLY A 48 30.20 -2.50 -6.56
CA GLY A 48 30.06 -3.67 -5.71
C GLY A 48 28.95 -4.61 -6.20
N ASP A 49 29.11 -5.90 -5.93
CA ASP A 49 28.26 -6.98 -6.42
C ASP A 49 26.78 -6.79 -6.00
N SER A 50 25.88 -6.76 -6.98
CA SER A 50 24.44 -6.55 -6.77
C SER A 50 23.83 -7.65 -5.89
N GLN A 51 24.33 -8.88 -5.94
CA GLN A 51 23.88 -9.98 -5.09
C GLN A 51 24.27 -9.75 -3.63
N ILE A 52 25.47 -9.22 -3.37
CA ILE A 52 25.93 -8.87 -2.03
C ILE A 52 25.06 -7.74 -1.45
N TYR A 53 24.77 -6.70 -2.24
CA TYR A 53 23.86 -5.62 -1.82
C TYR A 53 22.47 -6.15 -1.50
N ASN A 54 21.88 -6.96 -2.38
CA ASN A 54 20.55 -7.54 -2.16
C ASN A 54 20.51 -8.41 -0.89
N ALA A 55 21.54 -9.23 -0.65
CA ALA A 55 21.65 -10.05 0.54
C ALA A 55 21.79 -9.21 1.81
N ALA A 56 22.61 -8.16 1.78
CA ALA A 56 22.81 -7.24 2.91
C ALA A 56 21.53 -6.45 3.23
N PHE A 57 20.87 -5.89 2.22
CA PHE A 57 19.60 -5.17 2.39
C PHE A 57 18.50 -6.07 2.94
N LYS A 58 18.37 -7.30 2.44
CA LYS A 58 17.44 -8.30 2.97
C LYS A 58 17.72 -8.64 4.44
N LYS A 59 18.99 -8.83 4.82
CA LYS A 59 19.39 -9.06 6.22
C LYS A 59 19.12 -7.85 7.12
N GLY A 60 19.36 -6.65 6.59
CA GLY A 60 19.12 -5.36 7.25
C GLY A 60 17.65 -4.94 7.32
N LYS A 61 16.72 -5.73 6.75
CA LYS A 61 15.29 -5.40 6.65
C LYS A 61 15.04 -4.08 5.91
N ILE A 62 15.87 -3.79 4.91
CA ILE A 62 15.77 -2.62 4.05
C ILE A 62 14.86 -2.98 2.86
N LEU A 63 13.88 -2.13 2.59
CA LEU A 63 13.02 -2.21 1.41
C LEU A 63 13.78 -1.66 0.22
N VAL A 64 13.93 -2.45 -0.82
CA VAL A 64 14.61 -2.04 -2.04
C VAL A 64 13.56 -1.86 -3.12
N VAL A 65 13.57 -0.71 -3.78
CA VAL A 65 12.65 -0.37 -4.87
C VAL A 65 13.41 -0.21 -6.17
N ASP A 66 12.69 -0.37 -7.27
CA ASP A 66 13.26 -0.35 -8.62
C ASP A 66 13.05 1.00 -9.32
N THR A 67 12.01 1.75 -8.91
CA THR A 67 11.68 3.04 -9.50
C THR A 67 11.64 4.16 -8.48
N PHE A 68 11.82 5.39 -8.95
CA PHE A 68 11.63 6.58 -8.14
C PHE A 68 10.17 6.74 -7.68
N GLU A 69 9.22 6.33 -8.52
CA GLU A 69 7.80 6.32 -8.18
C GLU A 69 7.50 5.40 -6.98
N GLU A 70 8.03 4.18 -6.99
CA GLU A 70 7.91 3.26 -5.84
C GLU A 70 8.53 3.85 -4.56
N LEU A 71 9.68 4.52 -4.68
CA LEU A 71 10.32 5.20 -3.55
C LEU A 71 9.38 6.26 -2.95
N VAL A 72 8.84 7.15 -3.77
CA VAL A 72 7.94 8.23 -3.34
C VAL A 72 6.64 7.67 -2.76
N ASN A 73 6.05 6.67 -3.42
CA ASN A 73 4.81 6.04 -2.96
C ASN A 73 4.98 5.38 -1.59
N LEU A 74 6.06 4.61 -1.38
CA LEU A 74 6.34 4.01 -0.07
C LEU A 74 6.64 5.07 0.99
N MET A 75 7.40 6.13 0.68
CA MET A 75 7.62 7.23 1.62
C MET A 75 6.31 7.88 2.05
N HIS A 76 5.38 8.11 1.11
CA HIS A 76 4.07 8.68 1.41
C HIS A 76 3.24 7.75 2.30
N VAL A 77 3.18 6.46 1.99
CA VAL A 77 2.43 5.48 2.80
C VAL A 77 2.99 5.39 4.21
N PHE A 78 4.31 5.23 4.36
CA PHE A 78 4.93 5.09 5.68
C PHE A 78 4.93 6.38 6.52
N SER A 79 4.80 7.55 5.89
CA SER A 79 4.70 8.83 6.61
C SER A 79 3.28 9.18 7.02
N THR A 80 2.26 8.61 6.36
CA THR A 80 0.87 9.01 6.57
C THR A 80 -0.01 7.91 7.15
N GLN A 81 0.38 6.63 7.07
CA GLN A 81 -0.46 5.51 7.48
C GLN A 81 0.11 4.79 8.70
N PRO A 82 -0.76 4.24 9.57
CA PRO A 82 -0.30 3.34 10.62
C PRO A 82 0.26 2.04 10.03
N ILE A 83 1.14 1.38 10.78
CA ILE A 83 1.59 0.02 10.44
C ILE A 83 0.42 -0.95 10.64
N MET A 84 0.07 -1.68 9.58
CA MET A 84 -0.99 -2.70 9.66
C MET A 84 -0.58 -3.84 10.59
N LYS A 85 -1.52 -4.31 11.42
CA LYS A 85 -1.29 -5.42 12.36
C LYS A 85 -1.30 -6.79 11.68
N SER A 86 -1.89 -6.86 10.49
CA SER A 86 -1.89 -8.05 9.64
C SER A 86 -1.87 -7.65 8.16
N ASN A 87 -1.84 -8.64 7.27
CA ASN A 87 -1.85 -8.43 5.83
C ASN A 87 -3.27 -8.41 5.23
N ARG A 88 -4.32 -8.35 6.06
CA ARG A 88 -5.71 -8.42 5.61
C ARG A 88 -6.22 -7.04 5.18
N VAL A 89 -6.59 -6.92 3.91
CA VAL A 89 -7.08 -5.66 3.34
C VAL A 89 -8.47 -5.80 2.76
N ALA A 90 -9.21 -4.70 2.71
CA ALA A 90 -10.45 -4.55 1.97
C ALA A 90 -10.20 -3.71 0.73
N ILE A 91 -10.69 -4.14 -0.43
CA ILE A 91 -10.77 -3.30 -1.62
C ILE A 91 -12.19 -2.77 -1.74
N VAL A 92 -12.34 -1.46 -1.94
CA VAL A 92 -13.63 -0.78 -2.19
C VAL A 92 -13.52 -0.06 -3.53
N THR A 93 -14.35 -0.44 -4.51
CA THR A 93 -14.23 0.06 -5.88
C THR A 93 -15.59 0.27 -6.54
N ASN A 94 -15.73 1.26 -7.43
CA ASN A 94 -16.86 1.34 -8.38
C ASN A 94 -16.58 0.69 -9.73
N ALA A 95 -15.38 0.12 -9.91
CA ALA A 95 -14.98 -0.54 -11.14
C ALA A 95 -14.42 -1.93 -10.84
N GLY A 96 -15.20 -2.96 -11.14
CA GLY A 96 -14.85 -4.36 -10.91
C GLY A 96 -13.54 -4.79 -11.57
N GLY A 97 -13.25 -4.30 -12.79
CA GLY A 97 -11.99 -4.59 -13.50
C GLY A 97 -10.74 -4.16 -12.73
N PHE A 98 -10.75 -2.94 -12.18
CA PHE A 98 -9.66 -2.47 -11.31
C PHE A 98 -9.65 -3.18 -9.95
N GLY A 99 -10.81 -3.63 -9.47
CA GLY A 99 -10.91 -4.51 -8.31
C GLY A 99 -10.14 -5.83 -8.49
N VAL A 100 -10.27 -6.45 -9.67
CA VAL A 100 -9.52 -7.68 -10.03
C VAL A 100 -8.02 -7.40 -10.08
N MET A 101 -7.60 -6.33 -10.76
CA MET A 101 -6.17 -5.97 -10.85
C MET A 101 -5.56 -5.67 -9.47
N ALA A 102 -6.33 -5.03 -8.59
CA ALA A 102 -5.93 -4.76 -7.22
C ALA A 102 -5.86 -6.05 -6.38
N ALA A 103 -6.76 -7.00 -6.58
CA ALA A 103 -6.71 -8.31 -5.94
C ALA A 103 -5.44 -9.10 -6.33
N ASP A 104 -5.10 -9.11 -7.62
CA ASP A 104 -3.86 -9.73 -8.13
C ASP A 104 -2.62 -9.06 -7.54
N SER A 105 -2.62 -7.73 -7.47
CA SER A 105 -1.55 -6.95 -6.87
C SER A 105 -1.41 -7.26 -5.37
N CYS A 106 -2.53 -7.35 -4.64
CA CYS A 106 -2.52 -7.77 -3.24
C CYS A 106 -1.83 -9.13 -3.08
N LYS A 107 -2.20 -10.12 -3.90
CA LYS A 107 -1.58 -11.44 -3.86
C LYS A 107 -0.09 -11.40 -4.15
N LYS A 108 0.34 -10.65 -5.17
CA LYS A 108 1.76 -10.45 -5.54
C LYS A 108 2.59 -9.91 -4.38
N TYR A 109 2.03 -8.98 -3.60
CA TYR A 109 2.70 -8.35 -2.46
C TYR A 109 2.36 -9.00 -1.10
N ASN A 110 1.85 -10.24 -1.10
CA ASN A 110 1.50 -11.02 0.11
C ASN A 110 0.46 -10.36 1.03
N LEU A 111 -0.36 -9.47 0.48
CA LEU A 111 -1.62 -9.04 1.09
C LEU A 111 -2.69 -10.11 0.85
N THR A 112 -3.65 -10.19 1.75
CA THR A 112 -4.79 -11.11 1.68
C THR A 112 -6.07 -10.31 1.70
N LEU A 113 -7.04 -10.66 0.87
CA LEU A 113 -8.36 -10.06 0.96
C LEU A 113 -9.08 -10.61 2.18
N GLY A 114 -9.37 -9.75 3.15
CA GLY A 114 -10.04 -10.17 4.37
C GLY A 114 -11.51 -10.49 4.13
N ASP A 115 -11.99 -11.57 4.74
CA ASP A 115 -13.40 -11.90 4.75
C ASP A 115 -14.17 -10.98 5.69
N PHE A 116 -15.10 -10.20 5.15
CA PHE A 116 -15.96 -9.36 5.97
C PHE A 116 -16.75 -10.19 6.99
N GLN A 117 -16.84 -9.67 8.22
CA GLN A 117 -17.67 -10.27 9.26
C GLN A 117 -19.13 -10.37 8.81
N PRO A 118 -19.90 -11.36 9.29
CA PRO A 118 -21.32 -11.46 8.97
C PRO A 118 -22.09 -10.17 9.23
N SER A 119 -21.82 -9.50 10.35
CA SER A 119 -22.41 -8.20 10.72
C SER A 119 -22.06 -7.08 9.74
N THR A 120 -20.83 -7.04 9.23
CA THR A 120 -20.40 -6.09 8.18
C THR A 120 -21.16 -6.35 6.89
N ARG A 121 -21.25 -7.62 6.46
CA ARG A 121 -21.99 -8.01 5.23
C ARG A 121 -23.47 -7.65 5.34
N GLU A 122 -24.10 -7.88 6.49
CA GLU A 122 -25.49 -7.50 6.74
C GLU A 122 -25.72 -5.99 6.69
N LYS A 123 -24.82 -5.20 7.28
CA LYS A 123 -24.88 -3.73 7.18
C LYS A 123 -24.73 -3.27 5.73
N LEU A 124 -23.73 -3.79 5.01
CA LEU A 124 -23.51 -3.45 3.60
C LEU A 124 -24.73 -3.79 2.74
N LYS A 125 -25.37 -4.95 2.94
CA LYS A 125 -26.60 -5.37 2.23
C LYS A 125 -27.78 -4.41 2.39
N LYS A 126 -27.85 -3.67 3.50
CA LYS A 126 -28.94 -2.72 3.75
C LYS A 126 -28.78 -1.41 2.97
N TYR A 127 -27.55 -1.04 2.62
CA TYR A 127 -27.23 0.23 1.96
C TYR A 127 -26.88 0.08 0.49
N LEU A 128 -26.29 -1.05 0.10
CA LEU A 128 -25.86 -1.28 -1.28
C LEU A 128 -26.98 -1.91 -2.12
N PRO A 129 -27.07 -1.56 -3.41
CA PRO A 129 -27.96 -2.23 -4.35
C PRO A 129 -27.77 -3.75 -4.35
N GLN A 130 -28.83 -4.50 -4.67
CA GLN A 130 -28.75 -5.97 -4.80
C GLN A 130 -27.78 -6.42 -5.91
N THR A 131 -27.50 -5.54 -6.87
CA THR A 131 -26.55 -5.77 -7.95
C THR A 131 -25.09 -5.65 -7.50
N SER A 132 -24.81 -5.04 -6.35
CA SER A 132 -23.46 -4.93 -5.80
C SER A 132 -22.93 -6.27 -5.30
N SER A 133 -21.63 -6.52 -5.53
CA SER A 133 -20.95 -7.68 -4.96
C SER A 133 -20.44 -7.36 -3.56
N ILE A 134 -21.01 -7.99 -2.53
CA ILE A 134 -20.67 -7.78 -1.10
C ILE A 134 -19.60 -8.78 -0.64
N SER A 135 -18.75 -9.20 -1.57
CA SER A 135 -17.49 -9.90 -1.30
C SER A 135 -16.34 -8.90 -1.21
N ASN A 136 -15.12 -9.39 -1.07
CA ASN A 136 -13.91 -8.58 -1.16
C ASN A 136 -13.17 -9.03 -2.43
N PRO A 137 -13.01 -8.18 -3.47
CA PRO A 137 -13.32 -6.74 -3.51
C PRO A 137 -14.81 -6.39 -3.36
N LEU A 138 -15.09 -5.30 -2.63
CA LEU A 138 -16.42 -4.72 -2.53
C LEU A 138 -16.68 -3.85 -3.77
N ASP A 139 -17.60 -4.30 -4.63
CA ASP A 139 -17.97 -3.60 -5.86
C ASP A 139 -19.22 -2.75 -5.64
N LEU A 140 -19.04 -1.43 -5.68
CA LEU A 140 -20.07 -0.40 -5.50
C LEU A 140 -20.87 -0.13 -6.78
N ILE A 141 -20.52 -0.77 -7.90
CA ILE A 141 -21.07 -0.57 -9.25
C ILE A 141 -20.70 0.80 -9.83
N GLY A 142 -20.62 0.90 -11.16
CA GLY A 142 -20.11 2.06 -11.87
C GLY A 142 -20.75 3.40 -11.48
N ASP A 143 -22.06 3.39 -11.28
CA ASP A 143 -22.87 4.56 -10.91
C ASP A 143 -22.79 4.93 -9.42
N ALA A 144 -21.81 4.40 -8.68
CA ALA A 144 -21.58 4.73 -7.28
C ALA A 144 -21.44 6.24 -7.06
N ASP A 145 -22.31 6.77 -6.22
CA ASP A 145 -22.30 8.13 -5.74
C ASP A 145 -21.43 8.26 -4.47
N THR A 146 -21.26 9.49 -3.98
CA THR A 146 -20.52 9.77 -2.74
C THR A 146 -21.06 8.97 -1.55
N SER A 147 -22.39 8.74 -1.49
CA SER A 147 -23.02 8.07 -0.35
C SER A 147 -22.65 6.59 -0.25
N ARG A 148 -22.56 5.86 -1.38
CA ARG A 148 -22.11 4.46 -1.40
C ARG A 148 -20.69 4.29 -0.86
N TYR A 149 -19.77 5.19 -1.24
CA TYR A 149 -18.41 5.20 -0.69
C TYR A 149 -18.43 5.49 0.81
N ARG A 150 -19.17 6.51 1.24
CA ARG A 150 -19.26 6.89 2.66
C ARG A 150 -19.76 5.76 3.53
N HIS A 151 -20.92 5.20 3.22
CA HIS A 151 -21.50 4.12 4.01
C HIS A 151 -20.61 2.88 4.03
N SER A 152 -20.00 2.53 2.89
CA SER A 152 -19.09 1.38 2.81
C SER A 152 -17.85 1.56 3.67
N LEU A 153 -17.22 2.74 3.64
CA LEU A 153 -16.06 3.06 4.46
C LEU A 153 -16.41 3.15 5.95
N GLU A 154 -17.56 3.72 6.30
CA GLU A 154 -18.07 3.77 7.68
C GLU A 154 -18.32 2.39 8.27
N ILE A 155 -18.74 1.42 7.46
CA ILE A 155 -18.99 0.05 7.89
C ILE A 155 -17.68 -0.75 7.97
N ILE A 156 -16.82 -0.66 6.94
CA ILE A 156 -15.59 -1.46 6.84
C ILE A 156 -14.54 -1.04 7.87
N LYS A 157 -14.46 0.25 8.22
CA LYS A 157 -13.49 0.73 9.22
C LYS A 157 -13.65 0.04 10.57
N ASP A 158 -14.83 -0.47 10.90
CA ASP A 158 -15.11 -1.18 12.16
C ASP A 158 -14.94 -2.71 12.06
N ASP A 159 -14.70 -3.26 10.86
CA ASP A 159 -14.59 -4.71 10.65
C ASP A 159 -13.26 -5.27 11.19
N LYS A 160 -13.30 -6.14 12.20
CA LYS A 160 -12.08 -6.67 12.84
C LYS A 160 -11.26 -7.63 11.95
N ASN A 161 -11.80 -8.05 10.81
CA ASN A 161 -11.10 -8.88 9.83
C ASN A 161 -10.28 -8.06 8.83
N ILE A 162 -10.34 -6.73 8.89
CA ILE A 162 -9.68 -5.80 7.97
C ILE A 162 -8.68 -4.93 8.74
N ASP A 163 -7.44 -4.86 8.26
CA ASP A 163 -6.37 -4.03 8.83
C ASP A 163 -5.93 -2.89 7.90
N GLY A 164 -6.29 -2.97 6.61
CA GLY A 164 -6.09 -1.90 5.62
C GLY A 164 -7.24 -1.78 4.63
N ILE A 165 -7.47 -0.59 4.10
CA ILE A 165 -8.51 -0.30 3.12
C ILE A 165 -7.86 0.32 1.87
N ILE A 166 -8.15 -0.26 0.71
CA ILE A 166 -7.74 0.22 -0.60
C ILE A 166 -8.99 0.73 -1.30
N VAL A 167 -9.06 2.04 -1.53
CA VAL A 167 -10.17 2.67 -2.24
C VAL A 167 -9.75 2.89 -3.69
N ILE A 168 -10.58 2.45 -4.62
CA ILE A 168 -10.37 2.67 -6.05
C ILE A 168 -11.59 3.39 -6.59
N LEU A 169 -11.38 4.48 -7.31
CA LEU A 169 -12.45 5.22 -7.94
C LEU A 169 -12.09 5.48 -9.40
N THR A 170 -13.00 5.14 -10.30
CA THR A 170 -12.98 5.61 -11.69
C THR A 170 -14.07 6.65 -11.87
N PRO A 171 -13.76 7.92 -12.21
CA PRO A 171 -14.78 8.95 -12.38
C PRO A 171 -15.80 8.55 -13.46
N GLN A 172 -17.08 8.57 -13.09
CA GLN A 172 -18.22 8.47 -14.01
C GLN A 172 -19.10 9.70 -13.84
N GLU A 173 -20.13 9.85 -14.69
CA GLU A 173 -21.02 11.01 -14.69
C GLU A 173 -21.65 11.31 -13.32
N MET A 174 -22.04 10.25 -12.59
CA MET A 174 -22.68 10.37 -11.26
C MET A 174 -21.67 10.47 -10.10
N THR A 175 -20.39 10.23 -10.38
CA THR A 175 -19.35 10.19 -9.35
C THR A 175 -18.76 11.58 -9.16
N LYS A 176 -18.60 11.99 -7.90
CA LYS A 176 -17.96 13.26 -7.54
C LYS A 176 -16.62 13.00 -6.84
N PRO A 177 -15.49 12.96 -7.58
CA PRO A 177 -14.20 12.55 -7.04
C PRO A 177 -13.77 13.34 -5.79
N LEU A 178 -13.97 14.65 -5.78
CA LEU A 178 -13.61 15.50 -4.63
C LEU A 178 -14.40 15.14 -3.37
N GLU A 179 -15.72 14.94 -3.49
CA GLU A 179 -16.55 14.56 -2.34
C GLU A 179 -16.20 13.15 -1.82
N VAL A 180 -15.80 12.24 -2.71
CA VAL A 180 -15.31 10.91 -2.30
C VAL A 180 -13.94 11.02 -1.61
N ALA A 181 -13.03 11.86 -2.11
CA ALA A 181 -11.75 12.12 -1.46
C ALA A 181 -11.95 12.71 -0.05
N GLU A 182 -12.86 13.66 0.12
CA GLU A 182 -13.24 14.19 1.43
C GLU A 182 -13.82 13.11 2.34
N THR A 183 -14.62 12.21 1.79
CA THR A 183 -15.18 11.07 2.53
C THR A 183 -14.07 10.14 3.05
N ILE A 184 -13.03 9.89 2.25
CA ILE A 184 -11.85 9.10 2.66
C ILE A 184 -11.08 9.82 3.78
N VAL A 185 -10.86 11.13 3.64
CA VAL A 185 -10.18 11.95 4.67
C VAL A 185 -10.98 11.95 5.98
N ASN A 186 -12.30 12.13 5.90
CA ASN A 186 -13.18 12.13 7.08
C ASN A 186 -13.21 10.75 7.75
N THR A 187 -13.21 9.67 6.96
CA THR A 187 -13.09 8.30 7.49
C THR A 187 -11.78 8.14 8.24
N LYS A 188 -10.66 8.61 7.68
CA LYS A 188 -9.34 8.55 8.34
C LYS A 188 -9.32 9.32 9.66
N LYS A 189 -9.83 10.55 9.67
CA LYS A 189 -9.93 11.37 10.90
C LYS A 189 -10.80 10.70 11.96
N ASP A 190 -11.93 10.09 11.57
CA ASP A 190 -12.79 9.37 12.51
C ASP A 190 -12.10 8.11 13.07
N MET A 191 -11.34 7.38 12.24
CA MET A 191 -10.52 6.27 12.70
C MET A 191 -9.47 6.73 13.73
N GLU A 192 -8.78 7.85 13.46
CA GLU A 192 -7.81 8.44 14.39
C GLU A 192 -8.46 8.85 15.71
N ASN A 193 -9.61 9.53 15.67
CA ASN A 193 -10.36 9.96 16.86
C ASN A 193 -10.87 8.78 17.72
N LYS A 194 -11.12 7.62 17.10
CA LYS A 194 -11.57 6.39 17.76
C LYS A 194 -10.45 5.39 18.05
N GLU A 195 -9.20 5.79 17.85
CA GLU A 195 -8.01 4.94 18.01
C GLU A 195 -8.05 3.65 17.17
N ILE A 196 -8.73 3.69 16.03
CA ILE A 196 -8.79 2.60 15.05
C ILE A 196 -7.54 2.67 14.18
N SER A 197 -6.56 1.82 14.48
CA SER A 197 -5.31 1.72 13.72
C SER A 197 -5.45 0.87 12.46
N LYS A 198 -6.05 1.43 11.41
CA LYS A 198 -6.10 0.82 10.06
C LYS A 198 -5.50 1.77 9.02
N ALA A 199 -4.79 1.20 8.06
CA ALA A 199 -4.29 1.98 6.93
C ALA A 199 -5.41 2.23 5.92
N ILE A 200 -5.43 3.41 5.29
CA ILE A 200 -6.32 3.69 4.17
C ILE A 200 -5.56 4.41 3.06
N VAL A 201 -5.58 3.83 1.87
CA VAL A 201 -4.97 4.37 0.65
C VAL A 201 -6.01 4.45 -0.44
N ALA A 202 -5.81 5.37 -1.39
CA ALA A 202 -6.76 5.60 -2.46
C ALA A 202 -6.04 5.74 -3.81
N SER A 203 -6.70 5.24 -4.86
CA SER A 203 -6.31 5.42 -6.25
C SER A 203 -7.51 5.92 -7.04
N PHE A 204 -7.37 7.12 -7.59
CA PHE A 204 -8.36 7.71 -8.48
C PHE A 204 -7.81 7.54 -9.89
N VAL A 205 -8.44 6.64 -10.66
CA VAL A 205 -7.97 6.18 -11.98
C VAL A 205 -8.78 6.82 -13.09
#